data_AF-A0A3Q9HPY0-F1
#
_entry.id   AF-A0A3Q9HPY0-F1
#
_cell.length_a   1.000
_cell.length_b   1.000
_cell.length_c   1.000
_cell.angle_alpha   90.00
_cell.angle_beta   90.00
_cell.angle_gamma   90.00
#
_symmetry.space_group_name_H-M   'P 1'
#
loop_
_entity.id
_entity.type
_entity.pdbx_description
1 polymer ?
#
loop_
_entity_poly.entity_id
_entity_poly.type
_entity_poly.pdbx_seq_one_letter_code
_entity_poly.pdbx_strand_id
1 'polypeptide(L)'
;MGITPSDIVEIMANLEDTLERYGIQIYPVDKELTDERVEGFDYEKIMKYKTKSYFFYSYSFYNHDLFAIEIIKKIRGKEVSKLEKVKAIFLTSDSKLAQYNFIENGHQKRFTISEVILDQLLTNVLWFKNPINNSNLPLHAVISMYANTLFVDDDLGIKFVKKLKKMKEENKLTDDDISIIFYNARVEEELLNLEGRMDIDEDFIDKIVQKAKVNYEEREDVFRLQQEENEILKRKNKEVLTYINSIKDRIDNDARKKAEVCFMAIKCTVIILLAVVIILSLNRVISLNIYIQCFIGLCSLLGIRFNFFDNLKIKLYEIFIKKLNKKYLEEGEGYLSQQEVATGKEE
;
A
#
# COMPACT_ATOMS: atom_id res chain seq x y z
N MET A 1 21.87 19.66 -39.96
CA MET A 1 22.81 20.72 -40.38
C MET A 1 23.73 20.97 -39.21
N GLY A 2 25.04 20.82 -39.41
CA GLY A 2 26.03 21.00 -38.34
C GLY A 2 26.52 22.45 -38.31
N ILE A 3 26.82 22.95 -37.11
CA ILE A 3 27.45 24.25 -36.88
C ILE A 3 28.86 24.22 -37.48
N THR A 4 29.20 25.20 -38.31
CA THR A 4 30.53 25.34 -38.92
C THR A 4 31.47 26.13 -38.01
N PRO A 5 32.80 26.03 -38.18
CA PRO A 5 33.76 26.84 -37.41
C PRO A 5 33.54 28.35 -37.58
N SER A 6 33.07 28.79 -38.75
CA SER A 6 32.74 30.20 -39.01
C SER A 6 31.57 30.66 -38.14
N ASP A 7 30.55 29.80 -37.99
CA ASP A 7 29.37 30.09 -37.16
C ASP A 7 29.77 30.23 -35.68
N ILE A 8 30.75 29.44 -35.20
CA ILE A 8 31.26 29.55 -33.82
C ILE A 8 31.93 30.92 -33.59
N VAL A 9 32.76 31.37 -34.53
CA VAL A 9 33.44 32.67 -34.44
C VAL A 9 32.43 33.82 -34.45
N GLU A 10 31.40 33.72 -35.28
CA GLU A 10 30.31 34.71 -35.33
C GLU A 10 29.50 34.72 -34.02
N ILE A 11 29.21 33.56 -33.44
CA ILE A 11 28.56 33.47 -32.13
C ILE A 11 29.42 34.10 -31.04
N MET A 12 30.73 33.81 -31.01
CA MET A 12 31.65 34.39 -30.02
C MET A 12 31.71 35.92 -30.13
N ALA A 13 31.79 36.45 -31.35
CA ALA A 13 31.86 37.89 -31.58
C ALA A 13 30.59 38.63 -31.16
N ASN A 14 29.42 38.00 -31.27
CA ASN A 14 28.12 38.60 -30.97
C ASN A 14 27.52 38.10 -29.64
N LEU A 15 28.28 37.36 -28.83
CA LEU A 15 27.74 36.69 -27.64
C LEU A 15 27.22 37.71 -26.63
N GLU A 16 28.00 38.73 -26.32
CA GLU A 16 27.65 39.76 -25.33
C GLU A 16 26.42 40.55 -25.78
N ASP A 17 26.39 41.02 -27.03
CA ASP A 17 25.24 41.68 -27.64
C ASP A 17 23.99 40.80 -27.64
N THR A 18 24.16 39.49 -27.88
CA THR A 18 23.05 38.55 -27.86
C THR A 18 22.50 38.37 -26.46
N LEU A 19 23.36 38.24 -25.45
CA LEU A 19 22.96 38.15 -24.05
C LEU A 19 22.25 39.44 -23.60
N GLU A 20 22.76 40.61 -23.98
CA GLU A 20 22.13 41.90 -23.66
C GLU A 20 20.73 42.03 -24.28
N ARG A 21 20.52 41.57 -25.53
CA ARG A 21 19.19 41.53 -26.16
C ARG A 21 18.18 40.68 -25.40
N TYR A 22 18.64 39.63 -24.70
CA TYR A 22 17.81 38.82 -23.82
C TYR A 22 17.67 39.39 -22.40
N GLY A 23 18.22 40.58 -22.15
CA GLY A 23 18.22 41.22 -20.84
C GLY A 23 19.20 40.57 -19.84
N ILE A 24 20.17 39.80 -20.34
CA ILE A 24 21.20 39.16 -19.52
C ILE A 24 22.39 40.11 -19.41
N GLN A 25 22.72 40.49 -18.17
CA GLN A 25 23.84 41.38 -17.89
C GLN A 25 25.09 40.58 -17.51
N ILE A 26 26.23 40.92 -18.11
CA ILE A 26 27.52 40.30 -17.80
C ILE A 26 28.24 41.17 -16.79
N TYR A 27 28.64 40.57 -15.67
CA TYR A 27 29.47 41.21 -14.66
C TYR A 27 30.85 40.57 -14.70
N PRO A 28 31.88 41.27 -15.19
CA PRO A 28 33.23 40.74 -15.17
C PRO A 28 33.68 40.56 -13.72
N VAL A 29 34.37 39.45 -13.47
CA VAL A 29 35.02 39.17 -12.19
C VAL A 29 36.51 39.23 -12.44
N ASP A 30 37.21 40.12 -11.73
CA ASP A 30 38.67 40.29 -11.81
C ASP A 30 39.39 39.11 -11.15
N LYS A 31 39.28 37.92 -11.76
CA LYS A 31 39.95 36.71 -11.30
C LYS A 31 40.41 35.86 -12.47
N GLU A 32 41.72 35.75 -12.62
CA GLU A 32 42.31 34.80 -13.56
C GLU A 32 42.16 33.37 -13.03
N LEU A 33 41.63 32.48 -13.86
CA LEU A 33 41.54 31.06 -13.58
C LEU A 33 42.87 30.41 -13.93
N THR A 34 43.70 30.18 -12.92
CA THR A 34 44.97 29.48 -13.07
C THR A 34 44.79 27.97 -12.92
N ASP A 35 45.78 27.20 -13.34
CA ASP A 35 45.86 25.76 -13.12
C ASP A 35 46.48 25.37 -11.77
N GLU A 36 46.73 26.35 -10.90
CA GLU A 36 47.30 26.13 -9.59
C GLU A 36 46.21 25.95 -8.54
N ARG A 37 46.54 25.23 -7.45
CA ARG A 37 45.62 25.12 -6.33
C ARG A 37 45.51 26.46 -5.61
N VAL A 38 44.30 26.81 -5.26
CA VAL A 38 43.93 28.01 -4.52
C VAL A 38 43.89 27.65 -3.03
N GLU A 39 44.54 28.46 -2.21
CA GLU A 39 44.52 28.28 -0.76
C GLU A 39 43.09 28.40 -0.21
N GLY A 40 42.72 27.53 0.73
CA GLY A 40 41.40 27.48 1.35
C GLY A 40 40.35 26.65 0.60
N PHE A 41 40.67 26.16 -0.60
CA PHE A 41 39.79 25.27 -1.36
C PHE A 41 40.03 23.80 -1.01
N ASP A 42 38.94 23.06 -0.79
CA ASP A 42 38.98 21.64 -0.44
C ASP A 42 38.88 20.76 -1.70
N TYR A 43 40.00 20.65 -2.42
CA TYR A 43 40.09 19.86 -3.65
C TYR A 43 39.82 18.38 -3.40
N GLU A 44 40.20 17.86 -2.22
CA GLU A 44 40.05 16.44 -1.91
C GLU A 44 38.58 16.04 -1.84
N LYS A 45 37.73 16.90 -1.28
CA LYS A 45 36.28 16.64 -1.24
C LYS A 45 35.65 16.72 -2.62
N ILE A 46 35.89 17.78 -3.39
CA ILE A 46 35.25 17.93 -4.72
C ILE A 46 35.70 16.84 -5.69
N MET A 47 36.95 16.38 -5.60
CA MET A 47 37.50 15.29 -6.41
C MET A 47 36.80 13.94 -6.16
N LYS A 48 36.16 13.74 -4.99
CA LYS A 48 35.32 12.54 -4.73
C LYS A 48 34.06 12.51 -5.58
N TYR A 49 33.57 13.66 -6.01
CA TYR A 49 32.35 13.79 -6.80
C TYR A 49 32.69 13.92 -8.28
N LYS A 50 33.62 14.81 -8.62
CA LYS A 50 34.05 15.09 -9.98
C LYS A 50 35.37 14.40 -10.27
N THR A 51 35.29 13.16 -10.74
CA THR A 51 36.45 12.39 -11.22
C THR A 51 37.10 13.13 -12.40
N LYS A 52 38.43 13.17 -12.42
CA LYS A 52 39.19 13.72 -13.55
C LYS A 52 38.75 13.03 -14.83
N SER A 53 38.28 13.79 -15.82
CA SER A 53 38.23 13.29 -17.19
C SER A 53 39.66 12.97 -17.60
N TYR A 54 39.87 11.76 -18.15
CA TYR A 54 41.19 11.27 -18.58
C TYR A 54 41.92 12.23 -19.56
N PHE A 55 41.19 13.19 -20.15
CA PHE A 55 41.70 14.15 -21.11
C PHE A 55 42.15 15.51 -20.53
N PHE A 56 41.81 15.84 -19.27
CA PHE A 56 42.12 17.15 -18.69
C PHE A 56 42.66 17.02 -17.26
N TYR A 57 43.99 17.06 -17.13
CA TYR A 57 44.71 17.06 -15.84
C TYR A 57 44.79 18.45 -15.18
N SER A 58 43.88 19.35 -15.50
CA SER A 58 43.96 20.77 -15.13
C SER A 58 43.11 21.07 -13.89
N TYR A 59 43.66 21.82 -12.92
CA TYR A 59 42.91 22.28 -11.75
C TYR A 59 41.99 23.46 -12.05
N SER A 60 42.16 24.13 -13.20
CA SER A 60 41.31 25.25 -13.64
C SER A 60 39.81 24.91 -13.61
N PHE A 61 39.42 23.68 -13.98
CA PHE A 61 38.03 23.24 -13.92
C PHE A 61 37.45 23.25 -12.49
N TYR A 62 38.22 22.76 -11.51
CA TYR A 62 37.80 22.79 -10.11
C TYR A 62 37.84 24.22 -9.56
N ASN A 63 38.84 25.00 -9.98
CA ASN A 63 38.98 26.39 -9.56
C ASN A 63 37.78 27.22 -9.97
N HIS A 64 37.36 27.12 -11.23
CA HIS A 64 36.17 27.78 -11.73
C HIS A 64 34.94 27.51 -10.84
N ASP A 65 34.65 26.23 -10.59
CA ASP A 65 33.46 25.82 -9.86
C ASP A 65 33.50 26.27 -8.39
N LEU A 66 34.65 26.11 -7.73
CA LEU A 66 34.82 26.50 -6.34
C LEU A 66 34.80 28.03 -6.19
N PHE A 67 35.39 28.78 -7.13
CA PHE A 67 35.29 30.24 -7.13
C PHE A 67 33.86 30.72 -7.34
N ALA A 68 33.13 30.12 -8.28
CA ALA A 68 31.74 30.47 -8.52
C ALA A 68 30.89 30.26 -7.26
N ILE A 69 31.07 29.14 -6.55
CA ILE A 69 30.41 28.89 -5.26
C ILE A 69 30.75 29.99 -4.24
N GLU A 70 32.03 30.33 -4.07
CA GLU A 70 32.44 31.35 -3.09
C GLU A 70 31.94 32.76 -3.44
N ILE A 71 31.88 33.12 -4.72
CA ILE A 71 31.29 34.38 -5.18
C ILE A 71 29.80 34.42 -4.84
N ILE A 72 29.06 33.35 -5.13
CA ILE A 72 27.64 33.27 -4.80
C ILE A 72 27.43 33.35 -3.28
N LYS A 73 28.25 32.67 -2.47
CA LYS A 73 28.19 32.82 -1.00
C LYS A 73 28.37 34.27 -0.56
N LYS A 74 29.35 34.97 -1.12
CA LYS A 74 29.60 36.39 -0.82
C LYS A 74 28.40 37.26 -1.18
N ILE A 75 27.80 37.06 -2.35
CA ILE A 75 26.61 37.82 -2.78
C ILE A 75 25.40 37.52 -1.88
N ARG A 76 25.20 36.25 -1.51
CA ARG A 76 24.11 35.84 -0.61
C ARG A 76 24.28 36.41 0.79
N GLY A 77 25.51 36.39 1.32
CA GLY A 77 25.91 36.84 2.65
C GLY A 77 25.38 35.98 3.81
N LYS A 78 24.24 35.31 3.63
CA LYS A 78 23.66 34.35 4.58
C LYS A 78 22.95 33.21 3.88
N GLU A 79 22.87 32.08 4.57
CA GLU A 79 22.06 30.95 4.14
C GLU A 79 20.56 31.23 4.30
N VAL A 80 19.76 30.65 3.41
CA VAL A 80 18.30 30.77 3.41
C VAL A 80 17.67 29.42 3.09
N SER A 81 16.49 29.15 3.67
CA SER A 81 15.73 27.90 3.45
C SER A 81 14.63 28.02 2.39
N LYS A 82 14.42 29.21 1.83
CA LYS A 82 13.39 29.49 0.83
C LYS A 82 14.02 30.05 -0.44
N LEU A 83 13.69 29.47 -1.59
CA LEU A 83 14.26 29.85 -2.89
C LEU A 83 13.97 31.32 -3.24
N GLU A 84 12.79 31.83 -2.88
CA GLU A 84 12.35 33.22 -3.14
C GLU A 84 13.15 34.26 -2.36
N LYS A 85 13.84 33.83 -1.31
CA LYS A 85 14.68 34.71 -0.48
C LYS A 85 16.15 34.66 -0.88
N VAL A 86 16.50 33.85 -1.89
CA VAL A 86 17.87 33.74 -2.37
C VAL A 86 18.20 34.93 -3.26
N LYS A 87 19.34 35.58 -2.99
CA LYS A 87 19.82 36.72 -3.77
C LYS A 87 20.53 36.33 -5.07
N ALA A 88 21.25 35.21 -5.04
CA ALA A 88 22.03 34.72 -6.17
C ALA A 88 22.21 33.20 -6.05
N ILE A 89 22.26 32.53 -7.19
CA ILE A 89 22.41 31.07 -7.32
C ILE A 89 23.36 30.80 -8.47
N PHE A 90 24.24 29.82 -8.30
CA PHE A 90 25.01 29.24 -9.39
C PHE A 90 24.17 28.18 -10.11
N LEU A 91 23.72 28.51 -11.32
CA LEU A 91 22.99 27.59 -12.18
C LEU A 91 23.96 26.73 -13.00
N THR A 92 23.80 25.41 -12.96
CA THR A 92 24.66 24.48 -13.72
C THR A 92 23.88 23.24 -14.15
N SER A 93 24.37 22.52 -15.15
CA SER A 93 23.87 21.18 -15.49
C SER A 93 24.68 20.06 -14.82
N ASP A 94 25.71 20.41 -14.04
CA ASP A 94 26.58 19.43 -13.36
C ASP A 94 25.97 18.93 -12.04
N SER A 95 25.37 17.74 -12.09
CA SER A 95 24.77 17.08 -10.93
C SER A 95 25.76 16.76 -9.82
N LYS A 96 27.01 16.44 -10.16
CA LYS A 96 28.07 16.12 -9.19
C LYS A 96 28.51 17.36 -8.44
N LEU A 97 28.58 18.51 -9.10
CA LEU A 97 28.88 19.78 -8.45
C LEU A 97 27.75 20.20 -7.49
N ALA A 98 26.50 20.08 -7.93
CA ALA A 98 25.34 20.38 -7.10
C ALA A 98 25.29 19.48 -5.85
N GLN A 99 25.55 18.18 -6.02
CA GLN A 99 25.62 17.22 -4.93
C GLN A 99 26.77 17.51 -3.95
N TYR A 100 27.97 17.81 -4.46
CA TYR A 100 29.12 18.23 -3.65
C TYR A 100 28.75 19.43 -2.78
N ASN A 101 28.21 20.50 -3.38
CA ASN A 101 27.86 21.71 -2.65
C ASN A 101 26.79 21.42 -1.60
N PHE A 102 25.76 20.64 -1.93
CA PHE A 102 24.67 20.32 -0.99
C PHE A 102 25.13 19.50 0.23
N ILE A 103 26.00 18.49 0.03
CA ILE A 103 26.45 17.59 1.09
C ILE A 103 27.62 18.19 1.87
N GLU A 104 28.72 18.52 1.19
CA GLU A 104 29.99 18.87 1.84
C GLU A 104 29.95 20.26 2.49
N ASN A 105 29.14 21.19 1.96
CA ASN A 105 28.88 22.46 2.66
C ASN A 105 27.81 22.31 3.75
N GLY A 106 27.17 21.15 3.91
CA GLY A 106 26.27 20.83 5.01
C GLY A 106 24.85 21.39 4.89
N HIS A 107 24.41 21.78 3.69
CA HIS A 107 23.04 22.22 3.42
C HIS A 107 22.01 21.13 3.72
N GLN A 108 22.36 19.86 3.51
CA GLN A 108 21.52 18.71 3.87
C GLN A 108 21.17 18.69 5.36
N LYS A 109 22.14 18.97 6.23
CA LYS A 109 21.95 18.93 7.69
C LYS A 109 21.20 20.16 8.21
N ARG A 110 21.41 21.30 7.57
CA ARG A 110 20.83 22.60 7.98
C ARG A 110 19.50 22.92 7.31
N PHE A 111 19.08 22.10 6.34
CA PHE A 111 17.87 22.32 5.53
C PHE A 111 17.86 23.70 4.85
N THR A 112 19.01 24.12 4.31
CA THR A 112 19.18 25.38 3.59
C THR A 112 19.33 25.15 2.09
N ILE A 113 19.00 26.16 1.28
CA ILE A 113 19.19 26.11 -0.17
C ILE A 113 20.68 26.26 -0.49
N SER A 114 21.24 25.31 -1.21
CA SER A 114 22.62 25.31 -1.69
C SER A 114 22.92 26.52 -2.60
N GLU A 115 24.19 26.91 -2.70
CA GLU A 115 24.61 27.93 -3.67
C GLU A 115 24.44 27.47 -5.11
N VAL A 116 24.61 26.16 -5.34
CA VAL A 116 24.50 25.53 -6.66
C VAL A 116 23.12 24.91 -6.79
N ILE A 117 22.45 25.18 -7.91
CA ILE A 117 21.20 24.51 -8.31
C ILE A 117 21.35 23.94 -9.72
N LEU A 118 20.70 22.81 -9.96
CA LEU A 118 20.60 22.27 -11.30
C LEU A 118 19.64 23.10 -12.14
N ASP A 119 20.02 23.38 -13.38
CA ASP A 119 19.18 24.01 -14.40
C ASP A 119 17.83 23.30 -14.55
N GLN A 120 17.84 21.98 -14.63
CA GLN A 120 16.64 21.15 -14.71
C GLN A 120 15.77 21.30 -13.45
N LEU A 121 16.38 21.30 -12.26
CA LEU A 121 15.65 21.48 -11.01
C LEU A 121 15.01 22.86 -10.92
N LEU A 122 15.74 23.93 -11.25
CA LEU A 122 15.22 25.29 -11.24
C LEU A 122 14.07 25.45 -12.25
N THR A 123 14.25 24.95 -13.48
CA THR A 123 13.20 24.98 -14.51
C THR A 123 11.93 24.27 -14.04
N ASN A 124 12.06 23.10 -13.41
CA ASN A 124 10.92 22.37 -12.87
C ASN A 124 10.22 23.16 -11.75
N VAL A 125 10.97 23.75 -10.82
CA VAL A 125 10.40 24.57 -9.73
C VAL A 125 9.68 25.81 -10.28
N LEU A 126 10.28 26.51 -11.25
CA LEU A 126 9.67 27.67 -11.90
C LEU A 126 8.39 27.29 -12.65
N TRP A 127 8.39 26.13 -13.31
CA TRP A 127 7.21 25.60 -13.98
C TRP A 127 6.08 25.28 -12.99
N PHE A 128 6.36 24.55 -11.90
CA PHE A 128 5.36 24.22 -10.87
C PHE A 128 4.72 25.45 -10.24
N LYS A 129 5.44 26.57 -10.18
CA LYS A 129 4.89 27.83 -9.69
C LYS A 129 3.90 28.49 -10.65
N ASN A 130 4.03 28.28 -11.96
CA ASN A 130 3.17 28.87 -12.99
C ASN A 130 2.93 27.89 -14.15
N PRO A 131 2.19 26.78 -13.92
CA PRO A 131 2.01 25.74 -14.94
C PRO A 131 1.16 26.20 -16.13
N ILE A 132 0.33 27.24 -15.94
CA ILE A 132 -0.63 27.76 -16.95
C ILE A 132 0.09 28.43 -18.13
N ASN A 133 1.27 29.02 -17.92
CA ASN A 133 1.99 29.77 -18.96
C ASN A 133 2.96 28.91 -19.79
N ASN A 134 3.17 27.64 -19.44
CA ASN A 134 4.09 26.73 -20.14
C ASN A 134 3.44 25.35 -20.32
N SER A 135 2.64 25.18 -21.37
CA SER A 135 1.91 23.94 -21.65
C SER A 135 2.78 22.75 -22.09
N ASN A 136 4.06 22.98 -22.43
CA ASN A 136 4.99 21.95 -22.84
C ASN A 136 5.90 21.56 -21.67
N LEU A 137 5.42 20.68 -20.79
CA LEU A 137 6.26 20.00 -19.81
C LEU A 137 7.31 19.17 -20.57
N PRO A 138 8.63 19.31 -20.32
CA PRO A 138 9.61 18.33 -20.76
C PRO A 138 9.46 17.09 -19.88
N LEU A 139 8.34 16.38 -20.02
CA LEU A 139 7.99 15.21 -19.23
C LEU A 139 9.11 14.17 -19.26
N HIS A 140 9.77 14.05 -20.41
CA HIS A 140 10.97 13.22 -20.55
C HIS A 140 12.13 13.68 -19.65
N ALA A 141 12.36 14.98 -19.47
CA ALA A 141 13.40 15.48 -18.56
C ALA A 141 13.06 15.23 -17.09
N VAL A 142 11.80 15.43 -16.70
CA VAL A 142 11.31 15.11 -15.36
C VAL A 142 11.44 13.60 -15.09
N ILE A 143 10.92 12.76 -15.99
CA ILE A 143 11.04 11.30 -15.89
C ILE A 143 12.51 10.87 -15.87
N SER A 144 13.38 11.44 -16.71
CA SER A 144 14.80 11.08 -16.74
C SER A 144 15.54 11.47 -15.45
N MET A 145 15.22 12.63 -14.85
CA MET A 145 15.77 13.01 -13.54
C MET A 145 15.41 12.01 -12.45
N TYR A 146 14.16 11.53 -12.43
CA TYR A 146 13.70 10.58 -11.43
C TYR A 146 14.04 9.13 -11.76
N ALA A 147 14.21 8.78 -13.05
CA ALA A 147 14.60 7.44 -13.46
C ALA A 147 15.96 7.07 -12.87
N ASN A 148 16.93 7.98 -12.88
CA ASN A 148 18.24 7.77 -12.24
C ASN A 148 18.17 7.59 -10.72
N THR A 149 17.06 7.94 -10.07
CA THR A 149 16.86 7.68 -8.63
C THR A 149 16.03 6.43 -8.34
N LEU A 150 15.44 5.82 -9.38
CA LEU A 150 14.53 4.68 -9.26
C LEU A 150 15.17 3.39 -9.78
N PHE A 151 16.19 3.47 -10.63
CA PHE A 151 16.82 2.31 -11.25
C PHE A 151 18.31 2.25 -10.89
N VAL A 152 18.76 1.05 -10.52
CA VAL A 152 20.18 0.77 -10.31
C VAL A 152 20.91 0.96 -11.63
N ASP A 153 22.03 1.69 -11.62
CA ASP A 153 22.92 1.82 -12.78
C ASP A 153 23.24 0.43 -13.38
N ASP A 154 23.04 0.28 -14.70
CA ASP A 154 23.24 -0.98 -15.43
C ASP A 154 24.65 -1.56 -15.20
N ASP A 155 25.69 -0.72 -15.15
CA ASP A 155 27.07 -1.15 -14.89
C ASP A 155 27.23 -1.69 -13.47
N LEU A 156 26.55 -1.08 -12.49
CA LEU A 156 26.55 -1.53 -11.10
C LEU A 156 25.80 -2.87 -10.97
N GLY A 157 24.66 -3.01 -11.64
CA GLY A 157 23.90 -4.27 -11.73
C GLY A 157 24.72 -5.41 -12.36
N ILE A 158 25.42 -5.14 -13.47
CA ILE A 158 26.29 -6.13 -14.12
C ILE A 158 27.45 -6.54 -13.21
N LYS A 159 28.08 -5.58 -12.51
CA LYS A 159 29.16 -5.88 -11.55
C LYS A 159 28.65 -6.77 -10.41
N PHE A 160 27.47 -6.48 -9.88
CA PHE A 160 26.84 -7.27 -8.81
C PHE A 160 26.63 -8.72 -9.25
N VAL A 161 26.00 -8.94 -10.41
CA VAL A 161 25.76 -10.28 -10.96
C VAL A 161 27.07 -11.02 -11.25
N LYS A 162 28.09 -10.34 -11.80
CA LYS A 162 29.40 -10.95 -12.03
C LYS A 162 30.06 -11.41 -10.73
N LYS A 163 29.96 -10.62 -9.67
CA LYS A 163 30.55 -10.95 -8.37
C LYS A 163 29.81 -12.11 -7.70
N LEU A 164 28.47 -12.15 -7.77
CA LEU A 164 27.68 -13.30 -7.33
C LEU A 164 28.07 -14.60 -8.05
N LYS A 165 28.25 -14.55 -9.38
CA LYS A 165 28.72 -15.71 -10.16
C LYS A 165 30.10 -16.17 -9.71
N LYS A 166 31.04 -15.23 -9.52
CA LYS A 166 32.40 -15.56 -9.05
C LYS A 166 32.37 -16.21 -7.66
N MET A 167 31.58 -15.69 -6.72
CA MET A 167 31.46 -16.27 -5.38
C MET A 167 30.77 -17.65 -5.40
N LYS A 168 29.85 -17.88 -6.33
CA LYS A 168 29.28 -19.21 -6.59
C LYS A 168 30.33 -20.19 -7.11
N GLU A 169 31.11 -19.79 -8.10
CA GLU A 169 32.21 -20.61 -8.65
C GLU A 169 33.28 -20.94 -7.60
N GLU A 170 33.49 -20.03 -6.64
CA GLU A 170 34.36 -20.22 -5.47
C GLU A 170 33.72 -21.04 -4.33
N ASN A 171 32.49 -21.56 -4.51
CA ASN A 171 31.69 -22.26 -3.50
C ASN A 171 31.44 -21.48 -2.20
N LYS A 172 31.48 -20.14 -2.25
CA LYS A 172 31.15 -19.26 -1.11
C LYS A 172 29.64 -19.01 -0.99
N LEU A 173 28.90 -19.15 -2.09
CA LEU A 173 27.45 -19.00 -2.14
C LEU A 173 26.80 -20.25 -2.72
N THR A 174 25.66 -20.63 -2.16
CA THR A 174 24.80 -21.70 -2.66
C THR A 174 23.72 -21.16 -3.60
N ASP A 175 23.06 -22.05 -4.34
CA ASP A 175 21.92 -21.68 -5.19
C ASP A 175 20.73 -21.15 -4.38
N ASP A 176 20.57 -21.61 -3.15
CA ASP A 176 19.53 -21.14 -2.23
C ASP A 176 19.84 -19.71 -1.76
N ASP A 177 21.10 -19.39 -1.47
CA ASP A 177 21.53 -18.05 -1.10
C ASP A 177 21.22 -17.04 -2.22
N ILE A 178 21.53 -17.41 -3.46
CA ILE A 178 21.27 -16.57 -4.64
C ILE A 178 19.76 -16.36 -4.81
N SER A 179 18.97 -17.42 -4.65
CA SER A 179 17.51 -17.34 -4.74
C SER A 179 16.94 -16.39 -3.69
N ILE A 180 17.38 -16.50 -2.43
CA ILE A 180 16.95 -15.64 -1.33
C ILE A 180 17.26 -14.16 -1.62
N ILE A 181 18.42 -13.86 -2.22
CA ILE A 181 18.78 -12.49 -2.64
C ILE A 181 17.78 -11.96 -3.67
N PHE A 182 17.50 -12.72 -4.74
CA PHE A 182 16.60 -12.26 -5.81
C PHE A 182 15.14 -12.12 -5.38
N TYR A 183 14.68 -12.93 -4.43
CA TYR A 183 13.32 -12.82 -3.87
C TYR A 183 13.19 -11.66 -2.88
N ASN A 184 14.29 -11.06 -2.41
CA ASN A 184 14.25 -9.94 -1.50
C ASN A 184 14.23 -8.61 -2.25
N ALA A 185 13.06 -7.98 -2.32
CA ALA A 185 12.83 -6.68 -2.97
C ALA A 185 13.72 -5.52 -2.45
N ARG A 186 14.40 -5.68 -1.31
CA ARG A 186 15.27 -4.65 -0.72
C ARG A 186 16.70 -4.65 -1.26
N VAL A 187 17.09 -5.65 -2.05
CA VAL A 187 18.43 -5.68 -2.65
C VAL A 187 18.60 -4.53 -3.64
N GLU A 188 17.54 -4.20 -4.39
CA GLU A 188 17.54 -3.06 -5.31
C GLU A 188 17.72 -1.72 -4.58
N GLU A 189 17.07 -1.54 -3.42
CA GLU A 189 17.23 -0.36 -2.56
C GLU A 189 18.67 -0.23 -1.99
N GLU A 190 19.25 -1.35 -1.55
CA GLU A 190 20.65 -1.36 -1.05
C GLU A 190 21.65 -1.09 -2.18
N LEU A 191 21.37 -1.53 -3.41
CA LEU A 191 22.18 -1.24 -4.60
C LEU A 191 22.04 0.23 -5.05
N LEU A 192 20.84 0.81 -5.00
CA LEU A 192 20.59 2.23 -5.27
C LEU A 192 21.35 3.14 -4.30
N ASN A 193 21.44 2.75 -3.02
CA ASN A 193 22.17 3.50 -1.99
C ASN A 193 23.70 3.45 -2.15
N LEU A 194 24.24 2.58 -3.02
CA LEU A 194 25.67 2.49 -3.31
C LEU A 194 26.16 3.47 -4.40
N GLU A 195 25.26 4.23 -5.03
CA GLU A 195 25.63 5.11 -6.14
C GLU A 195 26.76 6.09 -5.79
N GLY A 196 27.93 5.84 -6.39
CA GLY A 196 29.06 6.75 -6.44
C GLY A 196 30.27 6.41 -5.57
N ARG A 197 30.24 5.41 -4.67
CA ARG A 197 31.43 5.04 -3.87
C ARG A 197 31.43 3.54 -3.52
N MET A 198 32.52 2.87 -3.92
CA MET A 198 32.95 1.49 -3.60
C MET A 198 32.69 0.45 -4.71
N ASP A 199 33.74 -0.34 -4.99
CA ASP A 199 33.59 -1.61 -5.69
C ASP A 199 32.72 -2.53 -4.85
N ILE A 200 31.93 -3.38 -5.51
CA ILE A 200 31.16 -4.44 -4.86
C ILE A 200 32.17 -5.48 -4.34
N ASP A 201 32.47 -5.38 -3.05
CA ASP A 201 33.34 -6.32 -2.35
C ASP A 201 32.55 -7.55 -1.86
N GLU A 202 33.29 -8.55 -1.36
CA GLU A 202 32.69 -9.78 -0.84
C GLU A 202 31.95 -9.52 0.47
N ASP A 203 32.49 -8.64 1.31
CA ASP A 203 31.89 -8.24 2.60
C ASP A 203 30.50 -7.60 2.42
N PHE A 204 30.29 -6.82 1.36
CA PHE A 204 29.01 -6.23 1.02
C PHE A 204 27.98 -7.30 0.60
N ILE A 205 28.40 -8.26 -0.23
CA ILE A 205 27.54 -9.36 -0.64
C ILE A 205 27.18 -10.24 0.56
N ASP A 206 28.13 -10.55 1.43
CA ASP A 206 27.88 -11.34 2.64
C ASP A 206 26.89 -10.64 3.58
N LYS A 207 27.00 -9.31 3.73
CA LYS A 207 26.01 -8.50 4.48
C LYS A 207 24.62 -8.56 3.86
N ILE A 208 24.53 -8.45 2.52
CA ILE A 208 23.25 -8.59 1.82
C ILE A 208 22.66 -9.98 2.05
N VAL A 209 23.45 -11.04 1.91
CA VAL A 209 23.01 -12.43 2.11
C VAL A 209 22.52 -12.64 3.53
N GLN A 210 23.27 -12.19 4.54
CA GLN A 210 22.87 -12.31 5.94
C GLN A 210 21.56 -11.56 6.22
N LYS A 211 21.44 -10.31 5.77
CA LYS A 211 20.19 -9.56 5.90
C LYS A 211 19.04 -10.25 5.15
N ALA A 212 19.30 -10.79 3.97
CA ALA A 212 18.28 -11.44 3.17
C ALA A 212 17.77 -12.73 3.84
N LYS A 213 18.67 -13.51 4.46
CA LYS A 213 18.33 -14.70 5.26
C LYS A 213 17.48 -14.36 6.48
N VAL A 214 17.88 -13.38 7.28
CA VAL A 214 17.10 -12.95 8.46
C VAL A 214 15.68 -12.52 8.05
N ASN A 215 15.57 -11.70 7.00
CA ASN A 215 14.25 -11.27 6.49
C ASN A 215 13.43 -12.46 5.93
N TYR A 216 14.08 -13.45 5.35
CA TYR A 216 13.42 -14.64 4.83
C TYR A 216 12.87 -15.51 5.97
N GLU A 217 13.67 -15.75 7.02
CA GLU A 217 13.27 -16.49 8.22
C GLU A 217 12.11 -15.78 8.95
N GLU A 218 12.20 -14.46 9.15
CA GLU A 218 11.11 -13.68 9.76
C GLU A 218 9.81 -13.77 8.95
N ARG A 219 9.90 -13.72 7.62
CA ARG A 219 8.72 -13.87 6.75
C ARG A 219 8.15 -15.28 6.79
N GLU A 220 9.00 -16.30 6.85
CA GLU A 220 8.57 -17.69 6.97
C GLU A 220 7.86 -17.93 8.31
N ASP A 221 8.38 -17.39 9.41
CA ASP A 221 7.75 -17.45 10.74
C ASP A 221 6.40 -16.74 10.76
N VAL A 222 6.31 -15.52 10.22
CA VAL A 222 5.05 -14.80 10.11
C VAL A 222 4.05 -15.58 9.26
N PHE A 223 4.49 -16.17 8.15
CA PHE A 223 3.63 -16.99 7.30
C PHE A 223 3.13 -18.25 8.01
N ARG A 224 4.02 -18.95 8.75
CA ARG A 224 3.65 -20.11 9.57
C ARG A 224 2.60 -19.76 10.62
N LEU A 225 2.84 -18.69 11.39
CA LEU A 225 1.90 -18.21 12.41
C LEU A 225 0.54 -17.84 11.82
N GLN A 226 0.52 -17.17 10.66
CA GLN A 226 -0.71 -16.85 9.95
C GLN A 226 -1.46 -18.10 9.47
N GLN A 227 -0.75 -19.15 9.04
CA GLN A 227 -1.41 -20.40 8.66
C GLN A 227 -2.01 -21.11 9.87
N GLU A 228 -1.30 -21.17 10.99
CA GLU A 228 -1.80 -21.77 12.23
C GLU A 228 -3.04 -21.03 12.75
N GLU A 229 -3.01 -19.69 12.76
CA GLU A 229 -4.15 -18.85 13.15
C GLU A 229 -5.35 -19.10 12.23
N ASN A 230 -5.13 -19.16 10.91
CA ASN A 230 -6.19 -19.46 9.95
C ASN A 230 -6.79 -20.86 10.13
N GLU A 231 -5.97 -21.87 10.45
CA GLU A 231 -6.45 -23.22 10.74
C GLU A 231 -7.27 -23.28 12.04
N ILE A 232 -6.84 -22.56 13.09
CA ILE A 232 -7.60 -22.43 14.34
C ILE A 232 -8.93 -21.73 14.09
N LEU A 233 -8.93 -20.65 13.30
CA LEU A 233 -10.13 -19.89 12.96
C LEU A 233 -11.12 -20.75 12.15
N LYS A 234 -10.63 -21.55 11.19
CA LYS A 234 -11.46 -22.52 10.46
C LYS A 234 -12.08 -23.56 11.39
N ARG A 235 -11.33 -24.10 12.35
CA ARG A 235 -11.86 -25.06 13.34
C ARG A 235 -12.96 -24.44 14.20
N LYS A 236 -12.73 -23.25 14.76
CA LYS A 236 -13.73 -22.51 15.53
C LYS A 236 -14.99 -22.23 14.72
N ASN A 237 -14.85 -21.77 13.47
CA ASN A 237 -15.99 -21.53 12.58
C ASN A 237 -16.79 -22.81 12.29
N LYS A 238 -16.11 -23.94 12.12
CA LYS A 238 -16.77 -25.24 11.91
C LYS A 238 -17.55 -25.67 13.16
N GLU A 239 -16.98 -25.50 14.36
CA GLU A 239 -17.64 -25.81 15.63
C GLU A 239 -18.89 -24.95 15.83
N VAL A 240 -18.80 -23.64 15.60
CA VAL A 240 -19.93 -22.71 15.67
C VAL A 240 -21.03 -23.13 14.69
N LEU A 241 -20.67 -23.51 13.45
CA LEU A 241 -21.65 -23.95 12.47
C LEU A 241 -22.34 -25.26 12.88
N THR A 242 -21.59 -26.22 13.44
CA THR A 242 -22.18 -27.46 13.98
C THR A 242 -23.11 -27.20 15.16
N TYR A 243 -22.75 -26.25 16.03
CA TYR A 243 -23.58 -25.85 17.16
C TYR A 243 -24.89 -25.19 16.69
N ILE A 244 -24.83 -24.24 15.75
CA ILE A 244 -26.00 -23.58 15.16
C ILE A 244 -26.93 -24.62 14.53
N ASN A 245 -26.40 -25.57 13.76
CA ASN A 245 -27.20 -26.64 13.17
C ASN A 245 -27.88 -27.51 14.23
N SER A 246 -27.17 -27.86 15.31
CA SER A 246 -27.75 -28.65 16.40
C SER A 246 -28.89 -27.91 17.14
N ILE A 247 -28.80 -26.59 17.28
CA ILE A 247 -29.88 -25.76 17.84
C ILE A 247 -31.07 -25.78 16.89
N LYS A 248 -30.84 -25.56 15.59
CA LYS A 248 -31.89 -25.55 14.57
C LYS A 248 -32.66 -26.88 14.55
N ASP A 249 -31.93 -28.01 14.59
CA ASP A 249 -32.54 -29.34 14.63
C ASP A 249 -33.36 -29.57 15.92
N ARG A 250 -32.91 -29.05 17.06
CA ARG A 250 -33.67 -29.12 18.33
C ARG A 250 -34.97 -28.30 18.23
N ILE A 251 -34.89 -27.08 17.70
CA ILE A 251 -36.05 -26.21 17.50
C ILE A 251 -37.08 -26.90 16.59
N ASP A 252 -36.63 -27.45 15.47
CA ASP A 252 -37.50 -28.12 14.50
C ASP A 252 -38.18 -29.36 15.10
N ASN A 253 -37.43 -30.19 15.84
CA ASN A 253 -37.98 -31.37 16.49
C ASN A 253 -38.99 -31.02 17.59
N ASP A 254 -38.70 -30.00 18.40
CA ASP A 254 -39.61 -29.54 19.46
C ASP A 254 -40.88 -28.92 18.88
N ALA A 255 -40.76 -28.15 17.80
CA ALA A 255 -41.90 -27.58 17.10
C ALA A 255 -42.81 -28.67 16.52
N ARG A 256 -42.23 -29.70 15.89
CA ARG A 256 -42.99 -30.85 15.34
C ARG A 256 -43.72 -31.61 16.44
N LYS A 257 -43.03 -31.98 17.53
CA LYS A 257 -43.64 -32.72 18.65
C LYS A 257 -44.81 -31.95 19.26
N LYS A 258 -44.66 -30.65 19.52
CA LYS A 258 -45.73 -29.82 20.08
C LYS A 258 -46.91 -29.68 19.10
N ALA A 259 -46.63 -29.47 17.81
CA ALA A 259 -47.66 -29.39 16.79
C ALA A 259 -48.47 -30.70 16.69
N GLU A 260 -47.82 -31.86 16.78
CA GLU A 260 -48.49 -33.16 16.71
C GLU A 260 -49.35 -33.45 17.95
N VAL A 261 -48.88 -33.10 19.14
CA VAL A 261 -49.68 -33.23 20.37
C VAL A 261 -50.92 -32.33 20.31
N CYS A 262 -50.76 -31.06 19.90
CA CYS A 262 -51.89 -30.15 19.72
C CYS A 262 -52.86 -30.63 18.63
N PHE A 263 -52.34 -31.13 17.51
CA PHE A 263 -53.15 -31.66 16.42
C PHE A 263 -53.97 -32.88 16.87
N MET A 264 -53.35 -33.81 17.61
CA MET A 264 -54.05 -34.97 18.17
C MET A 264 -55.13 -34.56 19.16
N ALA A 265 -54.86 -33.57 20.03
CA ALA A 265 -55.86 -33.04 20.95
C ALA A 265 -57.06 -32.46 20.20
N ILE A 266 -56.84 -31.63 19.18
CA ILE A 266 -57.91 -31.05 18.35
C ILE A 266 -58.71 -32.17 17.66
N LYS A 267 -58.04 -33.17 17.09
CA LYS A 267 -58.69 -34.31 16.43
C LYS A 267 -59.58 -35.10 17.40
N CYS A 268 -59.09 -35.39 18.60
CA CYS A 268 -59.89 -36.05 19.65
C CYS A 268 -61.12 -35.22 20.03
N THR A 269 -60.98 -33.91 20.22
CA THR A 269 -62.10 -33.01 20.54
C THR A 269 -63.17 -33.03 19.44
N VAL A 270 -62.78 -33.00 18.16
CA VAL A 270 -63.72 -33.07 17.04
C VAL A 270 -64.45 -34.43 17.01
N ILE A 271 -63.75 -35.53 17.26
CA ILE A 271 -64.37 -36.87 17.31
C ILE A 271 -65.37 -36.96 18.48
N ILE A 272 -65.03 -36.42 19.65
CA ILE A 272 -65.92 -36.38 20.81
C ILE A 272 -67.18 -35.56 20.48
N LEU A 273 -67.03 -34.39 19.86
CA LEU A 273 -68.17 -33.56 19.45
C LEU A 273 -69.08 -34.30 18.46
N LEU A 274 -68.50 -35.00 17.47
CA LEU A 274 -69.28 -35.80 16.52
C LEU A 274 -70.03 -36.96 17.21
N ALA A 275 -69.39 -37.66 18.15
CA ALA A 275 -70.02 -38.72 18.93
C ALA A 275 -71.19 -38.20 19.78
N VAL A 276 -71.06 -37.02 20.40
CA VAL A 276 -72.15 -36.38 21.15
C VAL A 276 -73.33 -36.06 20.24
N VAL A 277 -73.07 -35.52 19.04
CA VAL A 277 -74.14 -35.24 18.04
C VAL A 277 -74.87 -36.52 17.64
N ILE A 278 -74.14 -37.62 17.41
CA ILE A 278 -74.74 -38.92 17.07
C ILE A 278 -75.62 -39.44 18.22
N ILE A 279 -75.15 -39.39 19.47
CA ILE A 279 -75.93 -39.84 20.64
C ILE A 279 -77.20 -39.00 20.81
N LEU A 280 -77.11 -37.69 20.68
CA LEU A 280 -78.28 -36.80 20.77
C LEU A 280 -79.30 -37.07 19.65
N SER A 281 -78.82 -37.39 18.43
CA SER A 281 -79.68 -37.72 17.30
C SER A 281 -80.44 -39.05 17.48
N LEU A 282 -79.80 -40.05 18.10
CA LEU A 282 -80.41 -41.36 18.39
C LEU A 282 -81.51 -41.25 19.45
N ASN A 283 -81.37 -40.31 20.40
CA ASN A 283 -82.35 -40.12 21.47
C ASN A 283 -83.63 -39.38 21.03
N ARG A 284 -83.79 -39.10 19.72
CA ARG A 284 -84.96 -38.47 19.07
C ARG A 284 -85.47 -37.16 19.69
N VAL A 285 -84.65 -36.48 20.48
CA VAL A 285 -85.02 -35.21 21.15
C VAL A 285 -85.19 -34.07 20.13
N ILE A 286 -84.57 -34.16 18.95
CA ILE A 286 -84.53 -33.10 17.94
C ILE A 286 -84.66 -33.72 16.53
N SER A 287 -85.35 -33.05 15.60
CA SER A 287 -85.55 -33.53 14.23
C SER A 287 -84.23 -33.54 13.43
N LEU A 288 -84.05 -34.59 12.62
CA LEU A 288 -82.82 -34.85 11.84
C LEU A 288 -82.41 -33.68 10.92
N ASN A 289 -83.38 -32.89 10.47
CA ASN A 289 -83.16 -31.74 9.59
C ASN A 289 -82.35 -30.61 10.23
N ILE A 290 -82.50 -30.38 11.54
CA ILE A 290 -81.76 -29.33 12.26
C ILE A 290 -80.27 -29.69 12.32
N TYR A 291 -79.94 -30.97 12.51
CA TYR A 291 -78.55 -31.44 12.51
C TYR A 291 -77.86 -31.30 11.16
N ILE A 292 -78.56 -31.63 10.06
CA ILE A 292 -78.01 -31.49 8.70
C ILE A 292 -77.74 -30.02 8.38
N GLN A 293 -78.65 -29.12 8.74
CA GLN A 293 -78.46 -27.68 8.52
C GLN A 293 -77.33 -27.10 9.39
N CYS A 294 -77.22 -27.51 10.66
CA CYS A 294 -76.09 -27.13 11.50
C CYS A 294 -74.77 -27.68 10.95
N PHE A 295 -74.73 -28.93 10.48
CA PHE A 295 -73.52 -29.53 9.91
C PHE A 295 -73.05 -28.81 8.64
N ILE A 296 -73.97 -28.52 7.71
CA ILE A 296 -73.67 -27.75 6.48
C ILE A 296 -73.21 -26.34 6.84
N GLY A 297 -73.89 -25.68 7.79
CA GLY A 297 -73.50 -24.37 8.32
C GLY A 297 -72.09 -24.37 8.92
N LEU A 298 -71.76 -25.38 9.73
CA LEU A 298 -70.44 -25.50 10.37
C LEU A 298 -69.34 -25.81 9.35
N CYS A 299 -69.62 -26.64 8.34
CA CYS A 299 -68.71 -26.89 7.22
C CYS A 299 -68.46 -25.64 6.36
N SER A 300 -69.49 -24.81 6.16
CA SER A 300 -69.36 -23.54 5.43
C SER A 300 -68.61 -22.46 6.23
N LEU A 301 -68.85 -22.35 7.55
CA LEU A 301 -68.17 -21.42 8.46
C LEU A 301 -66.68 -21.75 8.63
N LEU A 302 -66.34 -23.03 8.65
CA LEU A 302 -64.96 -23.50 8.73
C LEU A 302 -64.23 -23.48 7.37
N GLY A 303 -64.91 -23.11 6.27
CA GLY A 303 -64.30 -23.03 4.95
C GLY A 303 -63.56 -24.31 4.57
N ILE A 304 -64.15 -25.48 4.90
CA ILE A 304 -63.50 -26.79 4.80
C ILE A 304 -63.27 -27.13 3.32
N ARG A 305 -62.16 -26.64 2.76
CA ARG A 305 -61.46 -27.33 1.68
C ARG A 305 -60.85 -28.60 2.29
N PHE A 306 -60.87 -29.72 1.56
CA PHE A 306 -60.36 -31.02 2.02
C PHE A 306 -58.92 -30.99 2.57
N ASN A 307 -58.15 -29.91 2.36
CA ASN A 307 -56.80 -29.68 2.92
C ASN A 307 -56.78 -28.87 4.24
N PHE A 308 -57.91 -28.68 4.92
CA PHE A 308 -57.98 -27.87 6.15
C PHE A 308 -57.06 -28.41 7.26
N PHE A 309 -57.05 -29.72 7.49
CA PHE A 309 -56.23 -30.34 8.54
C PHE A 309 -54.73 -30.26 8.24
N ASP A 310 -54.33 -30.41 6.98
CA ASP A 310 -52.92 -30.27 6.57
C ASP A 310 -52.44 -28.82 6.69
N ASN A 311 -53.27 -27.86 6.25
CA ASN A 311 -52.98 -26.43 6.41
C ASN A 311 -52.96 -25.99 7.88
N LEU A 312 -53.78 -26.59 8.74
CA LEU A 312 -53.77 -26.35 10.18
C LEU A 312 -52.48 -26.87 10.83
N LYS A 313 -52.01 -28.07 10.45
CA LYS A 313 -50.75 -28.65 10.94
C LYS A 313 -49.56 -27.75 10.58
N ILE A 314 -49.51 -27.26 9.34
CA ILE A 314 -48.46 -26.36 8.85
C ILE A 314 -48.49 -25.03 9.62
N LYS A 315 -49.67 -24.39 9.77
CA LYS A 315 -49.79 -23.12 10.51
C LYS A 315 -49.43 -23.26 11.99
N LEU A 316 -49.80 -24.36 12.64
CA LEU A 316 -49.41 -24.62 14.03
C LEU A 316 -47.89 -24.77 14.15
N TYR A 317 -47.26 -25.50 13.24
CA TYR A 317 -45.80 -25.63 13.18
C TYR A 317 -45.11 -24.26 12.99
N GLU A 318 -45.58 -23.41 12.08
CA GLU A 318 -45.04 -22.06 11.88
C GLU A 318 -45.15 -21.18 13.14
N ILE A 319 -46.30 -21.22 13.83
CA ILE A 319 -46.52 -20.47 15.08
C ILE A 319 -45.56 -20.97 16.18
N PHE A 320 -45.39 -22.29 16.32
CA PHE A 320 -44.49 -22.85 17.31
C PHE A 320 -43.02 -22.56 16.99
N ILE A 321 -42.60 -22.62 15.72
CA ILE A 321 -41.27 -22.18 15.30
C ILE A 321 -41.05 -20.73 15.65
N LYS A 322 -41.97 -19.82 15.32
CA LYS A 322 -41.81 -18.40 15.61
C LYS A 322 -41.68 -18.13 17.11
N LYS A 323 -42.45 -18.83 17.93
CA LYS A 323 -42.41 -18.73 19.39
C LYS A 323 -41.13 -19.32 19.99
N LEU A 324 -40.66 -20.45 19.47
CA LEU A 324 -39.41 -21.08 19.91
C LEU A 324 -38.19 -20.28 19.47
N ASN A 325 -38.15 -19.81 18.23
CA ASN A 325 -37.08 -18.92 17.74
C ASN A 325 -36.96 -17.67 18.62
N LYS A 326 -38.07 -17.03 19.00
CA LYS A 326 -38.04 -15.89 19.91
C LYS A 326 -37.44 -16.26 21.27
N LYS A 327 -37.86 -17.39 21.85
CA LYS A 327 -37.33 -17.88 23.14
C LYS A 327 -35.83 -18.20 23.07
N TYR A 328 -35.38 -18.88 22.02
CA TYR A 328 -33.97 -19.25 21.85
C TYR A 328 -33.08 -18.07 21.44
N LEU A 329 -33.62 -17.05 20.77
CA LEU A 329 -32.92 -15.78 20.53
C LEU A 329 -32.72 -15.01 21.84
N GLU A 330 -33.74 -14.94 22.71
CA GLU A 330 -33.64 -14.32 24.04
C GLU A 330 -32.66 -15.07 24.96
N GLU A 331 -32.62 -16.41 24.90
CA GLU A 331 -31.62 -17.23 25.61
C GLU A 331 -30.20 -17.10 25.02
N GLY A 332 -30.08 -16.89 23.69
CA GLY A 332 -28.82 -16.73 22.98
C GLY A 332 -28.16 -15.36 23.19
N GLU A 333 -28.93 -14.27 23.21
CA GLU A 333 -28.44 -12.93 23.56
C GLU A 333 -27.90 -12.87 25.01
N GLY A 334 -28.50 -13.65 25.92
CA GLY A 334 -27.98 -13.83 27.28
C GLY A 334 -26.63 -14.57 27.35
N TYR A 335 -26.33 -15.43 26.38
CA TYR A 335 -25.06 -16.18 26.31
C TYR A 335 -23.93 -15.35 25.69
N LEU A 336 -24.22 -14.57 24.65
CA LEU A 336 -23.25 -13.68 24.00
C LEU A 336 -22.83 -12.53 24.92
N SER A 337 -23.76 -11.94 25.66
CA SER A 337 -23.46 -10.91 26.68
C SER A 337 -22.61 -11.44 27.84
N GLN A 338 -22.72 -12.73 28.19
CA GLN A 338 -21.85 -13.36 29.19
C GLN A 338 -20.45 -13.69 28.65
N GLN A 339 -20.30 -13.98 27.35
CA GLN A 339 -18.99 -14.17 26.72
C GLN A 339 -18.24 -12.85 26.54
N GLU A 340 -18.90 -11.76 26.12
CA GLU A 340 -18.26 -10.44 25.99
C GLU A 340 -17.75 -9.90 27.35
N VAL A 341 -18.49 -10.16 28.44
CA VAL A 341 -18.07 -9.80 29.81
C VAL A 341 -16.90 -10.67 30.32
N ALA A 342 -16.74 -11.89 29.80
CA ALA A 342 -15.63 -12.76 30.13
C ALA A 342 -14.35 -12.41 29.34
N THR A 343 -14.46 -11.93 28.10
CA THR A 343 -13.33 -11.51 27.27
C THR A 343 -12.89 -10.06 27.52
N GLY A 344 -13.76 -9.19 28.05
CA GLY A 344 -13.45 -7.79 28.37
C GLY A 344 -12.76 -7.54 29.73
N LYS A 345 -12.18 -8.57 30.36
CA LYS A 345 -11.46 -8.46 31.65
C LYS A 345 -9.96 -8.74 31.56
N GLU A 346 -9.42 -8.90 30.36
CA GLU A 346 -7.98 -9.10 30.11
C GLU A 346 -7.35 -7.97 29.27
N GLU A 347 -7.76 -6.72 29.46
CA GLU A 347 -6.96 -5.53 29.11
C GLU A 347 -6.35 -4.87 30.35
#